data_AF-A0A645DQ28-F1
#
_entry.id   AF-A0A645DQ28-F1
#
_cell.length_a   1.000
_cell.length_b   1.000
_cell.length_c   1.000
_cell.angle_alpha   90.00
_cell.angle_beta   90.00
_cell.angle_gamma   90.00
#
_symmetry.space_group_name_H-M   'P 1'
#
loop_
_entity.id
_entity.type
_entity.pdbx_description
1 polymer ?
#
loop_
_entity_poly.entity_id
_entity_poly.type
_entity_poly.pdbx_seq_one_letter_code
_entity_poly.pdbx_strand_id
1 'polypeptide(L)'
;MTASYNFTSAKTVSLENVGGTWQFPVNSVSVTGARKVYIPVEAKDGTYTITFNIKALDPQATALSGHNVYLTATKSVTLTIKGSMYEDDFTGNS
;
A
#
# COMPACT_ATOMS: atom_id res chain seq x y z
N MET A 1 -0.29 9.81 -3.82
CA MET A 1 -0.87 8.48 -4.09
C MET A 1 -1.09 7.76 -2.78
N THR A 2 -2.16 6.99 -2.64
CA THR A 2 -2.42 6.23 -1.41
C THR A 2 -2.59 4.74 -1.71
N ALA A 3 -2.25 3.91 -0.75
CA ALA A 3 -2.59 2.49 -0.73
C ALA A 3 -3.51 2.22 0.46
N SER A 4 -4.54 1.41 0.24
CA SER A 4 -5.51 1.00 1.26
C SER A 4 -5.58 -0.51 1.32
N TYR A 5 -5.70 -1.04 2.53
CA TYR A 5 -5.77 -2.48 2.79
C TYR A 5 -6.56 -2.73 4.08
N ASN A 6 -7.05 -3.95 4.26
CA ASN A 6 -7.83 -4.33 5.44
C ASN A 6 -7.49 -5.76 5.85
N PHE A 7 -6.44 -5.92 6.67
CA PHE A 7 -6.06 -7.23 7.21
C PHE A 7 -6.90 -7.58 8.45
N THR A 8 -6.99 -6.64 9.39
CA THR A 8 -7.82 -6.70 10.60
C THR A 8 -8.77 -5.51 10.71
N SER A 9 -8.33 -4.34 10.21
CA SER A 9 -9.11 -3.11 10.10
C SER A 9 -8.66 -2.33 8.87
N ALA A 10 -9.55 -1.49 8.33
CA ALA A 10 -9.23 -0.66 7.18
C ALA A 10 -8.11 0.33 7.52
N LYS A 11 -7.06 0.32 6.70
CA LYS A 11 -5.91 1.23 6.77
C LYS A 11 -5.72 1.91 5.43
N THR A 12 -5.24 3.15 5.48
CA THR A 12 -4.81 3.91 4.31
C THR A 12 -3.47 4.54 4.62
N VAL A 13 -2.54 4.43 3.67
CA VAL A 13 -1.17 4.92 3.79
C VAL A 13 -0.85 5.81 2.59
N SER A 14 -0.24 6.96 2.86
CA SER A 14 0.35 7.82 1.83
C SER A 14 1.66 7.22 1.35
N LEU A 15 1.79 7.03 0.05
CA LEU A 15 3.02 6.54 -0.57
C LEU A 15 4.04 7.67 -0.75
N GLU A 16 5.31 7.31 -0.75
CA GLU A 16 6.43 8.21 -1.02
C GLU A 16 6.95 8.00 -2.44
N ASN A 17 7.35 9.08 -3.11
CA ASN A 17 8.02 8.99 -4.40
C ASN A 17 9.54 8.93 -4.18
N VAL A 18 10.16 7.83 -4.61
CA VAL A 18 11.61 7.63 -4.52
C VAL A 18 12.12 7.26 -5.90
N GLY A 19 12.94 8.14 -6.49
CA GLY A 19 13.51 7.91 -7.83
C GLY A 19 12.44 7.70 -8.91
N GLY A 20 11.29 8.37 -8.81
CA GLY A 20 10.19 8.23 -9.77
C GLY A 20 9.23 7.06 -9.50
N THR A 21 9.50 6.22 -8.51
CA THR A 21 8.63 5.10 -8.13
C THR A 21 7.87 5.42 -6.85
N TRP A 22 6.55 5.22 -6.86
CA TRP A 22 5.73 5.33 -5.64
C TRP A 22 5.83 4.06 -4.81
N GLN A 23 6.30 4.18 -3.57
CA GLN A 23 6.57 3.07 -2.67
C GLN A 23 5.93 3.34 -1.30
N PHE A 24 5.78 2.30 -0.48
CA PHE A 24 5.42 2.50 0.92
C PHE A 24 6.48 3.37 1.63
N PRO A 25 6.06 4.16 2.65
CA PRO A 25 7.00 4.92 3.46
C PRO A 25 7.99 4.01 4.18
N VAL A 26 9.12 4.57 4.59
CA VAL A 26 10.05 3.84 5.47
C VAL A 26 9.31 3.47 6.74
N ASN A 27 9.34 2.19 7.09
CA ASN A 27 8.69 1.71 8.29
C ASN A 27 9.64 1.82 9.48
N SER A 28 9.33 2.70 10.43
CA SER A 28 10.14 2.94 11.63
C SER A 28 10.22 1.75 12.57
N VAL A 29 9.28 0.80 12.50
CA VAL A 29 9.35 -0.45 13.29
C VAL A 29 10.11 -1.56 12.55
N SER A 30 10.54 -1.33 11.31
CA SER A 30 11.37 -2.30 10.59
C SER A 30 12.82 -2.24 11.06
N VAL A 31 13.34 -3.37 11.55
CA VAL A 31 14.74 -3.49 12.01
C VAL A 31 15.78 -3.19 10.93
N THR A 32 15.42 -3.30 9.65
CA THR A 32 16.29 -2.96 8.50
C THR A 32 15.96 -1.61 7.86
N GLY A 33 15.01 -0.85 8.41
CA GLY A 33 14.54 0.42 7.81
C GLY A 33 13.84 0.23 6.46
N ALA A 34 13.29 -0.95 6.19
CA ALA A 34 12.67 -1.26 4.90
C ALA A 34 11.28 -0.62 4.72
N ARG A 35 10.92 -0.41 3.45
CA ARG A 35 9.64 0.16 3.00
C ARG A 35 8.57 -0.91 2.90
N LYS A 36 8.01 -1.32 4.03
CA LYS A 36 7.05 -2.44 4.11
C LYS A 36 5.89 -2.18 5.05
N VAL A 37 4.79 -2.88 4.82
CA VAL A 37 3.67 -3.00 5.75
C VAL A 37 3.72 -4.39 6.39
N TYR A 38 3.57 -4.45 7.71
CA TYR A 38 3.44 -5.72 8.40
C TYR A 38 1.98 -6.16 8.39
N ILE A 39 1.76 -7.42 8.02
CA ILE A 39 0.48 -8.08 8.23
C ILE A 39 0.42 -8.49 9.70
N PRO A 40 -0.64 -8.11 10.44
CA PRO A 40 -0.77 -8.49 11.84
C PRO A 40 -0.81 -10.01 12.00
N VAL A 41 -0.20 -10.53 13.07
CA VAL A 41 -0.12 -11.99 13.31
C VAL A 41 -1.49 -12.62 13.60
N GLU A 42 -2.43 -11.81 14.07
CA GLU A 42 -3.82 -12.18 14.29
C GLU A 42 -4.68 -12.14 13.01
N ALA A 43 -4.13 -11.71 11.86
CA ALA A 43 -4.81 -11.80 10.58
C ALA A 43 -5.16 -13.26 10.27
N LYS A 44 -6.40 -13.50 9.86
CA LYS A 44 -6.90 -14.84 9.57
C LYS A 44 -6.47 -15.27 8.17
N ASP A 45 -6.37 -16.58 7.96
CA ASP A 45 -6.29 -17.16 6.63
C ASP A 45 -7.37 -16.58 5.72
N GLY A 46 -6.98 -16.17 4.53
CA GLY A 46 -7.89 -15.45 3.65
C GLY A 46 -7.20 -14.83 2.46
N THR A 47 -8.03 -14.34 1.53
CA THR A 47 -7.57 -13.52 0.43
C THR A 47 -7.84 -12.06 0.75
N TYR A 48 -6.78 -11.28 0.77
CA TYR A 48 -6.79 -9.85 1.04
C TYR A 48 -6.54 -9.09 -0.26
N THR A 49 -7.14 -7.92 -0.38
CA THR A 49 -6.89 -7.01 -1.50
C THR A 49 -6.19 -5.77 -0.97
N ILE A 50 -5.06 -5.42 -1.59
CA ILE A 50 -4.47 -4.10 -1.46
C ILE A 50 -4.92 -3.28 -2.65
N THR A 51 -5.52 -2.14 -2.38
CA THR A 51 -6.04 -1.20 -3.38
C THR A 51 -5.19 0.06 -3.39
N PHE A 52 -4.63 0.40 -4.54
CA PHE A 52 -3.89 1.62 -4.77
C PHE A 52 -4.79 2.66 -5.45
N ASN A 53 -4.93 3.81 -4.81
CA ASN A 53 -5.68 4.94 -5.34
C ASN A 53 -4.70 6.02 -5.80
N ILE A 54 -4.74 6.27 -7.11
CA ILE A 54 -3.92 7.26 -7.79
C ILE A 54 -4.80 8.46 -8.05
N LYS A 55 -4.35 9.63 -7.59
CA LYS A 55 -4.93 10.92 -7.89
C LYS A 55 -3.78 11.85 -8.27
N ALA A 56 -3.77 12.31 -9.51
CA ALA A 56 -2.76 13.23 -10.03
C ALA A 56 -3.46 14.47 -10.57
N LEU A 57 -2.91 15.66 -10.28
CA LEU A 57 -3.39 16.89 -10.89
C LEU A 57 -3.06 16.85 -12.39
N ASP A 58 -4.03 17.16 -13.23
CA ASP A 58 -3.82 17.40 -14.65
C ASP A 58 -3.51 18.89 -14.84
N PRO A 59 -2.24 19.28 -15.04
CA PRO A 59 -1.87 20.69 -15.14
C PRO A 59 -2.46 21.34 -16.39
N GLN A 60 -2.60 20.61 -17.49
CA GLN A 60 -3.10 21.16 -18.75
C GLN A 60 -4.61 21.41 -18.67
N ALA A 61 -5.38 20.42 -18.20
CA ALA A 61 -6.82 20.59 -18.02
C ALA A 61 -7.15 21.61 -16.91
N THR A 62 -6.33 21.69 -15.87
CA THR A 62 -6.47 22.71 -14.82
C THR A 62 -6.28 24.12 -15.37
N ALA A 63 -5.25 24.33 -16.19
CA ALA A 63 -4.99 25.64 -16.80
C ALA A 63 -6.12 26.08 -17.74
N LEU A 64 -6.75 25.15 -18.47
CA LEU A 64 -7.85 25.44 -19.40
C LEU A 64 -9.18 25.72 -18.69
N SER A 65 -9.45 25.03 -17.58
CA SER A 65 -10.74 25.12 -16.88
C SER A 65 -10.77 26.15 -15.74
N GLY A 66 -9.60 26.63 -15.28
CA GLY A 66 -9.49 27.57 -14.16
C GLY A 66 -9.69 26.94 -12.78
N HIS A 67 -9.86 25.62 -12.71
CA HIS A 67 -10.02 24.87 -11.46
C HIS A 67 -9.24 23.55 -11.51
N ASN A 68 -8.90 22.99 -10.34
CA ASN A 68 -8.11 21.77 -10.27
C ASN A 68 -8.85 20.57 -10.89
N VAL A 69 -8.32 20.07 -12.00
CA VAL A 69 -8.75 18.84 -12.65
C VAL A 69 -7.80 17.71 -12.26
N TYR A 70 -8.34 16.55 -11.93
CA TYR A 70 -7.54 15.40 -11.50
C TYR A 70 -7.79 14.19 -12.41
N LEU A 71 -6.71 13.52 -12.78
CA LEU A 71 -6.76 12.15 -13.29
C LEU A 71 -6.77 11.20 -12.11
N THR A 72 -7.69 10.23 -12.15
CA THR A 72 -7.81 9.20 -11.12
C THR A 72 -7.63 7.81 -11.74
N ALA A 73 -6.99 6.93 -11.01
CA ALA A 73 -6.89 5.52 -11.37
C ALA A 73 -6.86 4.66 -10.11
N THR A 74 -7.45 3.48 -10.20
CA THR A 74 -7.41 2.48 -9.13
C THR A 74 -6.72 1.23 -9.65
N LYS A 75 -5.78 0.69 -8.87
CA LYS A 75 -5.11 -0.58 -9.12
C LYS A 75 -5.27 -1.47 -7.90
N SER A 76 -5.28 -2.78 -8.10
CA SER A 76 -5.48 -3.73 -7.01
C SER A 76 -4.52 -4.89 -7.15
N VAL A 77 -4.05 -5.43 -6.02
CA VAL A 77 -3.34 -6.71 -5.95
C VAL A 77 -3.99 -7.56 -4.88
N THR A 78 -4.17 -8.84 -5.17
CA THR A 78 -4.69 -9.84 -4.24
C THR A 78 -3.55 -10.65 -3.64
N LEU A 79 -3.61 -10.89 -2.34
CA LEU A 79 -2.65 -11.69 -1.59
C LEU A 79 -3.42 -12.76 -0.84
N THR A 80 -3.00 -14.02 -0.93
CA THR A 80 -3.59 -15.10 -0.15
C THR A 80 -2.65 -15.45 0.99
N ILE A 81 -3.18 -15.40 2.21
CA ILE A 81 -2.48 -15.78 3.44
C ILE A 81 -3.04 -17.13 3.87
N LYS A 82 -2.14 -18.08 4.17
CA LYS A 82 -2.47 -19.38 4.74
C LYS A 82 -1.53 -19.69 5.90
N GLY A 83 -2.08 -20.20 7.00
CA GLY A 83 -1.35 -20.43 8.24
C GLY A 83 -1.21 -19.17 9.10
N SER A 84 -0.69 -19.33 10.31
CA SER A 84 -0.42 -18.20 11.19
C SER A 84 0.93 -17.57 10.83
N MET A 85 0.98 -16.23 10.72
CA MET A 85 2.26 -15.51 10.57
C MET A 85 3.21 -15.76 11.76
N TYR A 86 2.71 -16.30 12.87
CA TYR A 86 3.47 -16.70 14.04
C TYR A 86 4.33 -17.95 13.80
N GLU A 87 3.86 -18.89 12.96
CA GLU A 87 4.60 -20.12 12.62
C GLU A 87 5.61 -19.89 11.48
N ASP A 88 5.35 -18.92 10.60
CA ASP A 88 6.20 -18.60 9.45
C ASP A 88 7.51 -17.88 9.85
N ASP A 89 7.49 -17.10 10.92
CA ASP A 89 8.66 -16.33 11.42
C ASP A 89 9.81 -17.22 11.97
N PHE A 90 9.61 -18.54 12.06
CA PHE A 90 10.61 -19.52 12.52
C PHE A 90 11.25 -20.37 11.42
N THR A 91 10.85 -20.22 10.16
CA THR A 91 11.30 -21.14 9.09
C THR A 91 12.52 -20.66 8.31
N GLY A 92 12.94 -19.40 8.48
CA GLY A 92 14.20 -18.88 7.96
C GLY A 92 14.37 -18.88 6.43
N ASN A 93 13.31 -19.17 5.67
CA ASN A 93 13.34 -19.21 4.22
C ASN A 93 12.53 -18.03 3.67
N SER A 94 13.19 -16.86 3.66
CA SER A 94 12.78 -15.72 2.83
C SER A 94 13.28 -15.89 1.40
#